data_AF-A0A7S3YK61-F1
#
_entry.id   AF-A0A7S3YK61-F1
#
_cell.length_a   1.000
_cell.length_b   1.000
_cell.length_c   1.000
_cell.angle_alpha   90.00
_cell.angle_beta   90.00
_cell.angle_gamma   90.00
#
_symmetry.space_group_name_H-M   'P 1'
#
loop_
_entity.id
_entity.type
_entity.pdbx_description
1 polymer ?
#
loop_
_entity_poly.entity_id
_entity_poly.type
_entity_poly.pdbx_seq_one_letter_code
_entity_poly.pdbx_strand_id
1 'polypeptide(L)'
;TVRPVVARELGAYVRAVAEHFLSGGVAAQISAIRQGFKDVLGPPSVEDANGPPLGPSARVLDPLSCFTPQGLRGALGYGPGREEDWTEEGILKHIKCGHGFTKSSRQVRDLAAVLAGLGPGGRRAFLAWATGAPRLPPGGLGAL
;
A
#
# COMPACT_ATOMS: atom_id res chain seq x y z
N THR A 1 -15.71 -31.48 -8.64
CA THR A 1 -17.11 -31.04 -8.78
C THR A 1 -17.37 -29.96 -7.75
N VAL A 2 -17.80 -28.76 -8.15
CA VAL A 2 -18.05 -27.67 -7.20
C VAL A 2 -19.31 -27.99 -6.41
N ARG A 3 -19.18 -28.14 -5.08
CA ARG A 3 -20.33 -28.35 -4.19
C ARG A 3 -21.07 -27.00 -4.04
N PRO A 4 -22.38 -26.93 -4.28
CA PRO A 4 -23.14 -25.69 -4.10
C PRO A 4 -23.19 -25.31 -2.61
N VAL A 5 -22.95 -24.03 -2.33
CA VAL A 5 -22.98 -23.47 -0.97
C VAL A 5 -24.42 -23.10 -0.61
N VAL A 6 -24.93 -23.65 0.49
CA VAL A 6 -26.26 -23.32 1.03
C VAL A 6 -26.16 -22.27 2.15
N ALA A 7 -27.25 -21.55 2.45
CA ALA A 7 -27.26 -20.41 3.38
C ALA A 7 -26.59 -20.70 4.74
N ARG A 8 -26.82 -21.89 5.32
CA ARG A 8 -26.20 -22.35 6.59
C ARG A 8 -24.68 -22.58 6.51
N GLU A 9 -24.15 -22.78 5.31
CA GLU A 9 -22.72 -23.02 5.04
C GLU A 9 -21.98 -21.75 4.57
N LEU A 10 -22.71 -20.66 4.30
CA LEU A 10 -22.14 -19.41 3.80
C LEU A 10 -21.03 -18.87 4.70
N GLY A 11 -21.24 -18.89 6.02
CA GLY A 11 -20.23 -18.41 6.97
C GLY A 11 -18.96 -19.27 7.02
N ALA A 12 -19.07 -20.58 6.76
CA ALA A 12 -17.91 -21.46 6.64
C ALA A 12 -17.19 -21.24 5.31
N TYR A 13 -17.94 -21.04 4.23
CA TYR A 13 -17.40 -20.73 2.91
C TYR A 13 -16.64 -19.40 2.90
N VAL A 14 -17.23 -18.32 3.43
CA VAL A 14 -16.57 -17.00 3.51
C VAL A 14 -15.26 -17.08 4.29
N ARG A 15 -15.23 -17.83 5.41
CA ARG A 15 -14.01 -18.06 6.17
C ARG A 15 -12.96 -18.83 5.39
N ALA A 16 -13.35 -19.90 4.69
CA ALA A 16 -12.44 -20.68 3.87
C ALA A 16 -11.85 -19.85 2.71
N VAL A 17 -12.68 -19.01 2.08
CA VAL A 17 -12.20 -18.07 1.04
C VAL A 17 -11.26 -17.03 1.63
N ALA A 18 -11.60 -16.42 2.77
CA ALA A 18 -10.74 -15.45 3.43
C ALA A 18 -9.40 -16.07 3.87
N GLU A 19 -9.42 -17.29 4.42
CA GLU A 19 -8.22 -18.05 4.76
C GLU A 19 -7.36 -18.28 3.50
N HIS A 20 -7.97 -18.75 2.41
CA HIS A 20 -7.24 -18.99 1.18
C HIS A 20 -6.57 -17.72 0.63
N PHE A 21 -7.27 -16.59 0.59
CA PHE A 21 -6.73 -15.35 0.01
C PHE A 21 -5.80 -14.57 0.94
N LEU A 22 -6.00 -14.65 2.26
CA LEU A 22 -5.27 -13.82 3.23
C LEU A 22 -4.20 -14.58 4.02
N SER A 23 -4.27 -15.91 4.10
CA SER A 23 -3.28 -16.74 4.78
C SER A 23 -2.70 -17.82 3.88
N GLY A 24 -3.46 -18.90 3.61
CA GLY A 24 -2.94 -20.12 3.01
C GLY A 24 -2.34 -19.91 1.62
N GLY A 25 -3.01 -19.14 0.77
CA GLY A 25 -2.59 -18.88 -0.60
C GLY A 25 -1.39 -17.93 -0.74
N VAL A 26 -1.00 -17.24 0.34
CA VAL A 26 0.15 -16.31 0.36
C VAL A 26 1.25 -16.75 1.33
N ALA A 27 1.09 -17.89 2.00
CA ALA A 27 1.97 -18.32 3.09
C ALA A 27 3.44 -18.45 2.67
N ALA A 28 3.70 -19.01 1.48
CA ALA A 28 5.05 -19.16 0.96
C ALA A 28 5.73 -17.80 0.71
N GLN A 29 5.01 -16.85 0.13
CA GLN A 29 5.48 -15.50 -0.15
C GLN A 29 5.77 -14.74 1.15
N ILE A 30 4.89 -14.86 2.16
CA ILE A 30 5.11 -14.24 3.48
C ILE A 30 6.31 -14.88 4.19
N SER A 31 6.50 -16.20 4.09
CA SER A 31 7.67 -16.87 4.65
C SER A 31 8.98 -16.39 4.02
N ALA A 32 9.01 -16.23 2.70
CA ALA A 32 10.16 -15.70 1.98
C ALA A 32 10.48 -14.25 2.38
N ILE A 33 9.47 -13.40 2.53
CA ILE A 33 9.64 -12.02 3.01
C ILE A 33 10.21 -12.02 4.44
N ARG A 34 9.67 -12.84 5.35
CA ARG A 34 10.19 -12.98 6.72
C ARG A 34 11.65 -13.39 6.72
N GLN A 35 12.05 -14.30 5.84
CA GLN A 35 13.44 -14.72 5.74
C GLN A 35 14.33 -13.57 5.26
N GLY A 36 13.97 -12.89 4.17
CA GLY A 36 14.75 -11.74 3.68
C GLY A 36 14.89 -10.61 4.71
N PHE A 37 13.85 -10.35 5.52
CA PHE A 37 13.96 -9.40 6.64
C PHE A 37 14.92 -9.87 7.73
N LYS A 38 14.98 -11.17 8.03
CA LYS A 38 15.97 -11.73 8.96
C LYS A 38 17.38 -11.66 8.39
N ASP A 39 17.56 -11.84 7.09
CA ASP A 39 18.88 -11.77 6.46
C ASP A 39 19.45 -10.34 6.48
N VAL A 40 18.59 -9.31 6.39
CA VAL A 40 19.01 -7.90 6.37
C VAL A 40 19.03 -7.24 7.75
N LEU A 41 18.03 -7.54 8.59
CA LEU A 41 17.83 -6.89 9.90
C LEU A 41 18.08 -7.82 11.09
N GLY A 42 18.41 -9.09 10.83
CA GLY A 42 18.81 -10.02 11.87
C GLY A 42 20.12 -9.58 12.52
N PRO A 43 20.42 -10.12 13.72
CA PRO A 43 21.73 -9.90 14.30
C PRO A 43 22.81 -10.34 13.29
N PRO A 44 23.94 -9.61 13.20
CA PRO A 44 25.05 -10.07 12.38
C PRO A 44 25.38 -11.51 12.77
N SER A 45 25.57 -12.37 11.77
CA SER A 45 25.97 -13.76 11.97
C SER A 45 27.07 -13.81 13.02
N VAL A 46 26.94 -14.74 13.97
CA VAL A 46 27.82 -14.91 15.13
C VAL A 46 29.19 -15.48 14.71
N GLU A 47 29.79 -14.95 13.64
CA GLU A 47 31.06 -15.41 13.08
C GLU A 47 32.17 -14.36 13.19
N ASP A 48 31.88 -13.14 13.67
CA ASP A 48 32.92 -12.22 14.13
C ASP A 48 33.49 -12.74 15.47
N ALA A 49 34.49 -13.60 15.35
CA ALA A 49 35.10 -14.46 16.37
C ALA A 49 35.75 -13.75 17.60
N ASN A 50 35.41 -12.49 17.90
CA ASN A 50 35.97 -11.74 19.04
C ASN A 50 34.93 -10.94 19.87
N GLY A 51 33.63 -11.05 19.58
CA GLY A 51 32.57 -10.40 20.36
C GLY A 51 32.10 -11.25 21.56
N PRO A 52 31.71 -10.63 22.70
CA PRO A 52 31.14 -11.39 23.82
C PRO A 52 29.85 -12.10 23.37
N PRO A 53 29.62 -13.36 23.76
CA PRO A 53 28.44 -14.11 23.35
C PRO A 53 27.19 -13.38 23.82
N LEU A 54 26.28 -13.10 22.88
CA LEU A 54 24.93 -12.61 23.17
C LEU A 54 24.27 -13.63 24.11
N GLY A 55 24.02 -13.21 25.35
CA GLY A 55 23.47 -14.09 26.38
C GLY A 55 22.07 -14.65 26.02
N PRO A 56 21.58 -15.65 26.77
CA PRO A 56 20.34 -16.37 26.48
C PRO A 56 19.06 -15.52 26.49
N SER A 57 19.15 -14.22 26.77
CA SER A 57 18.05 -13.25 26.71
C SER A 57 17.97 -12.44 25.42
N ALA A 58 18.93 -12.58 24.49
CA ALA A 58 18.82 -12.01 23.15
C ALA A 58 17.78 -12.80 22.34
N ARG A 59 16.49 -12.57 22.63
CA ARG A 59 15.40 -13.12 21.84
C ARG A 59 15.59 -12.61 20.41
N VAL A 60 15.81 -13.52 19.47
CA VAL A 60 15.71 -13.23 18.03
C VAL A 60 14.24 -12.91 17.79
N LEU A 61 13.87 -11.65 17.98
CA LEU A 61 12.55 -11.16 17.65
C LEU A 61 12.41 -11.23 16.14
N ASP A 62 11.24 -11.66 15.66
CA ASP A 62 10.95 -11.54 14.24
C ASP A 62 11.04 -10.05 13.86
N PRO A 63 11.94 -9.66 12.93
CA PRO A 63 12.16 -8.26 12.60
C PRO A 63 10.88 -7.55 12.15
N LEU A 64 9.91 -8.26 11.57
CA LEU A 64 8.62 -7.66 11.19
C LEU A 64 7.79 -7.21 12.40
N SER A 65 8.06 -7.76 13.59
CA SER A 65 7.34 -7.41 14.82
C SER A 65 7.70 -6.02 15.34
N CYS A 66 8.77 -5.40 14.83
CA CYS A 66 9.10 -4.02 15.20
C CYS A 66 8.21 -2.98 14.48
N PHE A 67 7.42 -3.41 13.48
CA PHE A 67 6.50 -2.54 12.77
C PHE A 67 5.05 -2.74 13.20
N THR A 68 4.35 -1.64 13.46
CA THR A 68 2.88 -1.64 13.38
C THR A 68 2.46 -1.79 11.90
N PRO A 69 1.24 -2.28 11.61
CA PRO A 69 0.75 -2.34 10.23
C PRO A 69 0.83 -1.00 9.48
N GLN A 70 0.59 0.12 10.18
CA GLN A 70 0.73 1.46 9.66
C GLN A 70 2.19 1.84 9.44
N GLY A 71 3.08 1.50 10.38
CA GLY A 71 4.52 1.73 10.25
C GLY A 71 5.13 0.98 9.06
N LEU A 72 4.74 -0.29 8.87
CA LEU A 72 5.19 -1.09 7.73
C LEU A 72 4.71 -0.50 6.39
N ARG A 73 3.46 -0.01 6.33
CA ARG A 73 2.98 0.73 5.16
C ARG A 73 3.85 1.96 4.89
N GLY A 74 4.19 2.71 5.92
CA GLY A 74 5.13 3.84 5.81
C GLY A 74 6.47 3.44 5.21
N ALA A 75 7.12 2.44 5.81
CA ALA A 75 8.43 1.93 5.39
C ALA A 75 8.45 1.42 3.94
N LEU A 76 7.34 0.84 3.48
CA LEU A 76 7.19 0.34 2.11
C LEU A 76 6.78 1.45 1.10
N GLY A 77 6.84 2.73 1.48
CA GLY A 77 6.49 3.85 0.60
C GLY A 77 4.98 4.05 0.38
N TYR A 78 4.16 3.41 1.21
CA TYR A 78 2.70 3.52 1.24
C TYR A 78 2.18 4.40 2.39
N GLY A 79 3.07 5.17 3.02
CA GLY A 79 2.78 6.14 4.07
C GLY A 79 2.27 7.49 3.53
N PRO A 80 1.72 8.34 4.41
CA PRO A 80 1.47 9.75 4.08
C PRO A 80 2.82 10.43 3.80
N GLY A 81 2.93 11.19 2.70
CA GLY A 81 4.15 11.92 2.36
C GLY A 81 4.86 11.53 1.07
N ARG A 82 4.28 10.67 0.21
CA ARG A 82 4.59 10.77 -1.21
C ARG A 82 4.12 12.14 -1.68
N GLU A 83 5.06 13.06 -1.87
CA GLU A 83 4.83 14.40 -2.41
C GLU A 83 4.40 14.26 -3.86
N GLU A 84 3.10 14.02 -4.02
CA GLU A 84 2.44 14.12 -5.30
C GLU A 84 2.14 15.60 -5.55
N ASP A 85 2.45 16.06 -6.76
CA ASP A 85 2.21 17.44 -7.15
C ASP A 85 0.72 17.67 -7.43
N TRP A 86 0.00 18.00 -6.36
CA TRP A 86 -1.40 18.43 -6.40
C TRP A 86 -1.55 19.94 -6.54
N THR A 87 -0.52 20.65 -7.02
CA THR A 87 -0.73 22.05 -7.44
C THR A 87 -1.67 22.09 -8.64
N GLU A 88 -2.30 23.24 -8.88
CA GLU A 88 -3.13 23.43 -10.08
C GLU A 88 -2.33 23.12 -11.35
N GLU A 89 -1.07 23.53 -11.38
CA GLU A 89 -0.13 23.28 -12.48
C GLU A 89 0.15 21.79 -12.66
N GLY A 90 0.43 21.06 -11.57
CA GLY A 90 0.63 19.62 -11.57
C GLY A 90 -0.59 18.87 -12.09
N ILE A 91 -1.79 19.26 -11.65
CA ILE A 91 -3.05 18.67 -12.10
C ILE A 91 -3.29 18.98 -13.58
N LEU A 92 -3.14 20.24 -14.00
CA LEU A 92 -3.32 20.65 -15.40
C LEU A 92 -2.29 20.00 -16.32
N LYS A 93 -1.08 19.71 -15.84
CA LYS A 93 -0.06 18.98 -16.61
C LYS A 93 -0.55 17.59 -16.99
N HIS A 94 -1.19 16.88 -16.07
CA HIS A 94 -1.57 15.48 -16.25
C HIS A 94 -3.02 15.26 -16.70
N ILE A 95 -3.89 16.26 -16.59
CA ILE A 95 -5.27 16.14 -17.08
C ILE A 95 -5.33 16.03 -18.61
N LYS A 96 -6.11 15.07 -19.10
CA LYS A 96 -6.45 14.92 -20.52
C LYS A 96 -7.87 15.44 -20.72
N CYS A 97 -8.00 16.48 -21.55
CA CYS A 97 -9.31 17.05 -21.87
C CYS A 97 -9.89 16.34 -23.10
N GLY A 98 -11.19 16.08 -23.09
CA GLY A 98 -11.93 15.50 -24.20
C GLY A 98 -13.20 16.29 -24.50
N HIS A 99 -13.92 15.90 -25.56
CA HIS A 99 -15.25 16.42 -25.89
C HIS A 99 -15.33 17.96 -26.02
N GLY A 100 -14.32 18.57 -26.65
CA GLY A 100 -14.28 20.02 -26.88
C GLY A 100 -13.73 20.86 -25.72
N PHE A 101 -13.41 20.25 -24.58
CA PHE A 101 -12.68 20.93 -23.52
C PHE A 101 -11.18 20.98 -23.81
N THR A 102 -10.56 22.04 -23.30
CA THR A 102 -9.12 22.28 -23.33
C THR A 102 -8.62 22.62 -21.94
N LYS A 103 -7.31 22.55 -21.70
CA LYS A 103 -6.70 22.98 -20.43
C LYS A 103 -6.94 24.47 -20.12
N SER A 104 -7.23 25.28 -21.14
CA SER A 104 -7.59 26.68 -20.98
C SER A 104 -9.09 26.90 -20.71
N SER A 105 -9.93 25.87 -20.78
CA SER A 105 -11.37 26.00 -20.48
C SER A 105 -11.58 26.37 -19.01
N ARG A 106 -12.50 27.30 -18.73
CA ARG A 106 -12.79 27.76 -17.36
C ARG A 106 -13.13 26.59 -16.43
N GLN A 107 -13.96 25.66 -16.89
CA GLN A 107 -14.38 24.47 -16.15
C GLN A 107 -13.22 23.55 -15.78
N VAL A 108 -12.21 23.42 -16.66
CA VAL A 108 -11.02 22.60 -16.41
C VAL A 108 -10.12 23.26 -15.37
N ARG A 109 -9.97 24.60 -15.44
CA ARG A 109 -9.23 25.36 -14.43
C ARG A 109 -9.92 25.35 -13.07
N ASP A 110 -11.24 25.53 -13.04
CA ASP A 110 -12.04 25.46 -11.82
C ASP A 110 -11.89 24.08 -11.15
N LEU A 111 -11.92 22.99 -11.95
CA LEU A 111 -11.67 21.64 -11.44
C LEU A 111 -10.27 21.50 -10.85
N ALA A 112 -9.23 21.99 -11.55
CA ALA A 112 -7.86 21.93 -11.07
C ALA A 112 -7.69 22.69 -9.75
N ALA A 113 -8.28 23.89 -9.62
CA ALA A 113 -8.27 24.69 -8.39
C ALA A 113 -8.94 23.97 -7.22
N VAL A 114 -10.13 23.38 -7.45
CA VAL A 114 -10.83 22.61 -6.41
C VAL A 114 -9.99 21.41 -5.95
N LEU A 115 -9.43 20.65 -6.90
CA LEU A 115 -8.61 19.47 -6.59
C LEU A 115 -7.31 19.85 -5.86
N ALA A 116 -6.70 20.97 -6.22
CA ALA A 116 -5.50 21.48 -5.54
C ALA A 116 -5.79 21.88 -4.08
N GLY A 117 -6.96 22.45 -3.84
CA GLY A 117 -7.45 22.82 -2.51
C GLY A 117 -7.85 21.64 -1.61
N LEU A 118 -7.91 20.41 -2.14
CA LEU A 118 -8.24 19.25 -1.31
C LEU A 118 -7.10 18.92 -0.35
N GLY A 119 -7.44 18.70 0.93
CA GLY A 119 -6.53 18.08 1.88
C GLY A 119 -6.27 16.59 1.58
N PRO A 120 -5.31 15.95 2.25
CA PRO A 120 -4.94 14.55 1.99
C PRO A 120 -6.11 13.56 2.07
N GLY A 121 -7.07 13.78 2.98
CA GLY A 121 -8.28 12.96 3.06
C GLY A 121 -9.19 13.12 1.86
N GLY A 122 -9.44 14.36 1.43
CA GLY A 122 -10.26 14.68 0.26
C GLY A 122 -9.67 14.13 -1.03
N ARG A 123 -8.35 14.26 -1.22
CA ARG A 123 -7.64 13.68 -2.38
C ARG A 123 -7.84 12.17 -2.47
N ARG A 124 -7.68 11.45 -1.36
CA ARG A 124 -7.91 9.99 -1.31
C ARG A 124 -9.36 9.62 -1.62
N ALA A 125 -10.32 10.37 -1.09
CA ALA A 125 -11.73 10.13 -1.36
C ALA A 125 -12.07 10.38 -2.84
N PHE A 126 -11.55 11.47 -3.43
CA PHE A 126 -11.71 11.77 -4.84
C PHE A 126 -11.11 10.66 -5.73
N LEU A 127 -9.88 10.23 -5.45
CA LEU A 127 -9.25 9.13 -6.19
C LEU A 127 -10.06 7.84 -6.09
N ALA A 128 -10.50 7.47 -4.88
CA ALA A 128 -11.32 6.27 -4.70
C ALA A 128 -12.62 6.34 -5.50
N TRP A 129 -13.25 7.53 -5.56
CA TRP A 129 -14.43 7.76 -6.37
C TRP A 129 -14.14 7.68 -7.88
N ALA A 130 -13.05 8.30 -8.34
CA ALA A 130 -12.73 8.40 -9.76
C ALA A 130 -12.13 7.11 -10.35
N THR A 131 -11.35 6.36 -9.57
CA THR A 131 -10.54 5.23 -10.06
C THR A 131 -10.77 3.93 -9.32
N GLY A 132 -11.59 3.93 -8.26
CA GLY A 132 -11.77 2.78 -7.37
C GLY A 132 -10.60 2.55 -6.40
N ALA A 133 -9.51 3.32 -6.51
CA ALA A 133 -8.34 3.21 -5.65
C ALA A 133 -8.09 4.52 -4.90
N PRO A 134 -7.90 4.51 -3.57
CA PRO A 134 -7.71 5.73 -2.77
C PRO A 134 -6.32 6.36 -2.93
N ARG A 135 -5.50 5.88 -3.87
CA ARG A 135 -4.10 6.24 -4.04
C ARG A 135 -3.73 6.19 -5.52
N LEU A 136 -2.77 7.03 -5.90
CA LEU A 136 -2.22 7.04 -7.24
C LEU A 136 -1.20 5.91 -7.42
N PRO A 137 -1.03 5.42 -8.65
CA PRO A 137 -0.03 4.41 -8.98
C PRO A 137 1.40 4.96 -8.81
N PRO A 138 2.42 4.09 -8.80
CA PRO A 138 3.81 4.53 -8.93
C PRO A 138 3.97 5.41 -10.19
N GLY A 139 4.35 6.69 -10.01
CA GLY A 139 4.38 7.70 -11.07
C GLY A 139 3.33 8.82 -10.94
N GLY A 140 2.46 8.73 -9.93
CA GLY A 140 1.52 9.78 -9.56
C GLY A 140 0.42 10.04 -10.59
N LEU A 141 -0.08 11.28 -10.66
CA LEU A 141 -1.14 11.69 -11.59
C LEU A 141 -0.83 11.37 -13.06
N GLY A 142 0.44 11.32 -13.46
CA GLY A 142 0.83 11.04 -14.84
C GLY A 142 0.79 9.57 -15.24
N ALA A 143 0.74 8.66 -14.25
CA ALA A 143 0.60 7.23 -14.46
C ALA A 143 -0.86 6.75 -14.33
N LEU A 144 -1.78 7.69 -14.12
CA LEU A 144 -3.22 7.49 -14.13
C LEU A 144 -3.78 7.54 -15.57
#